data_AF-A0A409V8X7-F1
#
_entry.id   AF-A0A409V8X7-F1
#
_cell.length_a   1.000
_cell.length_b   1.000
_cell.length_c   1.000
_cell.angle_alpha   90.00
_cell.angle_beta   90.00
_cell.angle_gamma   90.00
#
_symmetry.space_group_name_H-M   'P 1'
#
loop_
_entity.id
_entity.type
_entity.pdbx_description
1 polymer ?
#
loop_
_entity_poly.entity_id
_entity_poly.type
_entity_poly.pdbx_seq_one_letter_code
_entity_poly.pdbx_strand_id
1 'polypeptide(L)'
;MDKLVVKSAVLTTYDETYASVLLNVQYKKEDVKAFEGVPDSFKTDLTMEQEHEIEEMLARSPAEQINTLLELIFECIVFKIDVPQNINDEDYIDISQISFRDQLIGYIDTSPFEEDLQIDDSLMVVIGQMPSDMDDQLRILTAQSVDFWQVLFIGKKNVSVT
;
A
#
# COMPACT_ATOMS: atom_id res chain seq x y z
N MET A 1 -33.49 19.22 44.49
CA MET A 1 -33.58 19.60 43.06
C MET A 1 -32.46 20.57 42.80
N ASP A 2 -31.49 20.22 41.96
CA ASP A 2 -30.96 21.14 40.95
C ASP A 2 -30.04 20.39 39.98
N LYS A 3 -29.97 20.96 38.77
CA LYS A 3 -29.79 20.31 37.48
C LYS A 3 -28.34 19.90 37.19
N LEU A 4 -28.15 18.69 36.66
CA LEU A 4 -26.91 18.32 35.97
C LEU A 4 -26.97 18.88 34.54
N VAL A 5 -26.13 19.89 34.26
CA VAL A 5 -25.94 20.46 32.93
C VAL A 5 -24.86 19.65 32.22
N VAL A 6 -25.24 19.02 31.11
CA VAL A 6 -24.30 18.41 30.16
C VAL A 6 -23.53 19.53 29.47
N LYS A 7 -22.20 19.54 29.61
CA LYS A 7 -21.30 20.25 28.69
C LYS A 7 -20.35 19.25 28.07
N SER A 8 -20.55 19.06 26.77
CA SER A 8 -19.63 18.49 25.80
C SER A 8 -18.20 19.01 26.02
N ALA A 9 -17.27 18.09 26.31
CA ALA A 9 -15.85 18.28 26.10
C ALA A 9 -15.38 17.10 25.25
N VAL A 10 -15.11 17.42 23.99
CA VAL A 10 -14.59 16.58 22.93
C VAL A 10 -13.15 16.17 23.28
N LEU A 11 -12.89 14.86 23.16
CA LEU A 11 -11.61 14.19 22.91
C LEU A 11 -10.36 14.78 23.60
N THR A 12 -10.13 14.33 24.83
CA THR A 12 -8.79 14.12 25.40
C THR A 12 -8.65 12.59 25.47
N THR A 13 -7.67 11.92 24.88
CA THR A 13 -6.22 12.04 25.09
C THR A 13 -5.50 11.35 23.92
N TYR A 14 -4.62 12.07 23.21
CA TYR A 14 -3.59 11.42 22.39
C TYR A 14 -2.62 10.75 23.35
N ASP A 15 -2.65 9.42 23.37
CA ASP A 15 -1.87 8.59 24.27
C ASP A 15 -0.42 8.52 23.74
N GLU A 16 0.51 9.16 24.45
CA GLU A 16 1.96 9.17 24.17
C GLU A 16 2.56 7.75 24.11
N THR A 17 1.84 6.75 24.62
CA THR A 17 2.19 5.34 24.52
C THR A 17 2.10 4.81 23.08
N TYR A 18 1.14 5.28 22.28
CA TYR A 18 0.97 4.83 20.89
C TYR A 18 2.12 5.33 19.99
N ALA A 19 2.52 6.59 20.17
CA ALA A 19 3.66 7.17 19.48
C ALA A 19 4.97 6.44 19.81
N SER A 20 5.14 5.96 21.05
CA SER A 20 6.35 5.22 21.47
C SER A 20 6.42 3.77 20.95
N VAL A 21 5.28 3.15 20.62
CA VAL A 21 5.22 1.86 19.92
C VAL A 21 5.48 2.06 18.43
N LEU A 22 4.87 3.08 17.83
CA LEU A 22 5.11 3.45 16.42
C LEU A 22 6.57 3.85 16.15
N LEU A 23 7.27 4.47 17.10
CA LEU A 23 8.70 4.83 16.98
C LEU A 23 9.67 3.65 17.18
N ASN A 24 9.28 2.58 17.90
CA ASN A 24 10.14 1.41 18.12
C ASN A 24 9.94 0.30 17.08
N VAL A 25 8.85 0.37 16.29
CA VAL A 25 8.73 -0.32 15.01
C VAL A 25 9.23 0.61 13.92
N GLN A 26 10.45 1.14 14.11
CA GLN A 26 11.24 1.59 12.98
C GLN A 26 11.47 0.33 12.15
N TYR A 27 10.60 0.12 11.16
CA TYR A 27 10.58 -0.98 10.22
C TYR A 27 12.03 -1.25 9.81
N LYS A 28 12.63 -2.35 10.29
CA LYS A 28 13.79 -2.87 9.59
C LYS A 28 13.22 -3.37 8.29
N LYS A 29 13.20 -2.50 7.27
CA LYS A 29 13.08 -2.89 5.87
C LYS A 29 14.11 -4.00 5.72
N GLU A 30 13.65 -5.24 5.77
CA GLU A 30 14.52 -6.37 5.51
C GLU A 30 15.04 -6.11 4.09
N ASP A 31 16.33 -6.34 3.82
CA ASP A 31 16.82 -6.37 2.44
C ASP A 31 16.10 -7.52 1.73
N VAL A 32 14.87 -7.26 1.28
CA VAL A 32 14.03 -8.23 0.61
C VAL A 32 14.64 -8.36 -0.77
N LYS A 33 15.53 -9.34 -0.91
CA LYS A 33 16.22 -9.70 -2.15
C LYS A 33 15.27 -9.93 -3.33
N ALA A 34 13.97 -10.10 -3.05
CA ALA A 34 12.93 -10.32 -4.05
C ALA A 34 12.86 -9.20 -5.11
N PHE A 35 13.32 -7.98 -4.81
CA PHE A 35 13.32 -6.85 -5.74
C PHE A 35 14.72 -6.32 -6.10
N GLU A 36 15.78 -7.14 -5.96
CA GLU A 36 17.14 -6.75 -6.36
C GLU A 36 17.22 -6.33 -7.84
N GLY A 37 16.43 -6.96 -8.71
CA GLY A 37 16.40 -6.66 -10.15
C GLY A 37 15.65 -5.38 -10.53
N VAL A 38 14.75 -4.91 -9.67
CA VAL A 38 13.90 -3.74 -9.96
C VAL A 38 14.73 -2.45 -9.94
N PRO A 39 14.51 -1.48 -10.84
CA PRO A 39 15.21 -0.20 -10.81
C PRO A 39 14.95 0.61 -9.53
N ASP A 40 15.95 1.35 -9.06
CA ASP A 40 15.84 2.14 -7.82
C ASP A 40 14.80 3.28 -7.91
N SER A 41 14.42 3.69 -9.12
CA SER A 41 13.30 4.61 -9.35
C SER A 41 11.95 4.07 -8.87
N PHE A 42 11.83 2.77 -8.62
CA PHE A 42 10.64 2.10 -8.08
C PHE A 42 10.80 1.62 -6.63
N LYS A 43 11.86 2.07 -5.96
CA LYS A 43 12.19 1.79 -4.56
C LYS A 43 12.21 3.05 -3.70
N THR A 44 11.47 4.08 -4.10
CA THR A 44 11.38 5.31 -3.30
C THR A 44 10.56 5.05 -2.03
N ASP A 45 10.95 5.71 -0.94
CA ASP A 45 10.30 5.53 0.35
C ASP A 45 8.88 6.13 0.37
N LEU A 46 8.00 5.49 1.11
CA LEU A 46 6.72 6.03 1.55
C LEU A 46 6.94 7.14 2.59
N THR A 47 6.00 8.09 2.65
CA THR A 47 5.92 9.01 3.77
C THR A 47 5.32 8.31 4.98
N MET A 48 5.58 8.82 6.18
CA MET A 48 4.98 8.27 7.42
C MET A 48 3.44 8.28 7.38
N GLU A 49 2.85 9.28 6.74
CA GLU A 49 1.40 9.38 6.60
C GLU A 49 0.85 8.30 5.65
N GLN A 50 1.56 8.02 4.56
CA GLN A 50 1.22 6.91 3.66
C GLN A 50 1.36 5.55 4.34
N GLU A 51 2.43 5.33 5.12
CA GLU A 51 2.61 4.10 5.90
C GLU A 51 1.45 3.89 6.88
N HIS A 52 1.02 4.96 7.56
CA HIS A 52 -0.10 4.91 8.49
C HIS A 52 -1.42 4.50 7.81
N GLU A 53 -1.72 5.03 6.63
CA GLU A 53 -2.92 4.62 5.87
C GLU A 53 -2.89 3.15 5.46
N ILE A 54 -1.70 2.63 5.12
CA ILE A 54 -1.50 1.21 4.79
C ILE A 54 -1.74 0.35 6.03
N GLU A 55 -1.27 0.76 7.20
CA GLU A 55 -1.55 0.09 8.47
C GLU A 55 -3.06 0.04 8.77
N GLU A 56 -3.78 1.15 8.56
CA GLU A 56 -5.23 1.16 8.72
C GLU A 56 -5.93 0.23 7.71
N MET A 57 -5.47 0.19 6.46
CA MET A 57 -5.98 -0.73 5.44
C MET A 57 -5.76 -2.20 5.86
N LEU A 58 -4.59 -2.54 6.41
CA LEU A 58 -4.29 -3.87 6.93
C LEU A 58 -5.22 -4.26 8.09
N ALA A 59 -5.49 -3.33 9.01
CA ALA A 59 -6.36 -3.59 10.17
C ALA A 59 -7.82 -3.84 9.77
N ARG A 60 -8.27 -3.29 8.64
CA ARG A 60 -9.64 -3.40 8.12
C ARG A 60 -9.84 -4.61 7.19
N SER A 61 -8.76 -5.24 6.74
CA SER A 61 -8.79 -6.25 5.68
C SER A 61 -8.52 -7.66 6.20
N PRO A 62 -9.29 -8.68 5.78
CA PRO A 62 -8.99 -10.08 6.05
C PRO A 62 -7.57 -10.48 5.62
N ALA A 63 -6.89 -11.26 6.46
CA ALA A 63 -5.52 -11.71 6.20
C ALA A 63 -5.37 -12.47 4.88
N GLU A 64 -6.38 -13.27 4.48
CA GLU A 64 -6.38 -13.99 3.20
C GLU A 64 -6.34 -13.03 2.00
N GLN A 65 -7.12 -11.95 2.03
CA GLN A 65 -7.15 -10.96 0.97
C GLN A 65 -5.83 -10.18 0.89
N ILE A 66 -5.21 -9.88 2.04
CA ILE A 66 -3.88 -9.26 2.08
C ILE A 66 -2.81 -10.19 1.49
N ASN A 67 -2.94 -11.51 1.65
CA ASN A 67 -2.02 -12.47 1.04
C ASN A 67 -2.11 -12.43 -0.48
N THR A 68 -3.34 -12.50 -1.00
CA THR A 68 -3.60 -12.43 -2.44
C THR A 68 -3.13 -11.10 -3.01
N LEU A 69 -3.36 -9.98 -2.29
CA LEU A 69 -2.88 -8.66 -2.70
C LEU A 69 -1.34 -8.60 -2.75
N LEU A 70 -0.65 -9.17 -1.76
CA LEU A 70 0.81 -9.22 -1.75
C LEU A 70 1.38 -10.01 -2.94
N GLU A 71 0.75 -11.13 -3.30
CA GLU A 71 1.13 -11.92 -4.47
C GLU A 71 0.90 -11.14 -5.77
N LEU A 72 -0.26 -10.51 -5.91
CA LEU A 72 -0.60 -9.70 -7.08
C LEU A 72 0.35 -8.50 -7.26
N ILE A 73 0.67 -7.80 -6.18
CA ILE A 73 1.61 -6.67 -6.19
C ILE A 73 3.00 -7.14 -6.60
N PHE A 74 3.46 -8.27 -6.06
CA PHE A 74 4.75 -8.84 -6.42
C PHE A 74 4.82 -9.13 -7.92
N GLU A 75 3.80 -9.79 -8.46
CA GLU A 75 3.71 -10.06 -9.90
C GLU A 75 3.68 -8.78 -10.74
N CYS A 76 2.85 -7.80 -10.36
CA CYS A 76 2.76 -6.52 -11.06
C CYS A 76 4.12 -5.81 -11.12
N ILE A 77 4.87 -5.79 -10.01
CA ILE A 77 6.20 -5.17 -9.96
C ILE A 77 7.17 -5.90 -10.89
N VAL A 78 7.23 -7.23 -10.79
CA VAL A 78 8.22 -8.04 -11.53
C VAL A 78 7.90 -8.12 -13.03
N PHE A 79 6.63 -8.18 -13.42
CA PHE A 79 6.24 -8.42 -14.81
C PHE A 79 5.92 -7.16 -15.61
N LYS A 80 5.48 -6.07 -14.97
CA LYS A 80 5.07 -4.84 -15.69
C LYS A 80 5.99 -3.65 -15.41
N ILE A 81 6.50 -3.52 -14.18
CA ILE A 81 7.28 -2.35 -13.77
C ILE A 81 8.77 -2.54 -14.10
N ASP A 82 9.31 -3.75 -13.99
CA ASP A 82 10.71 -4.07 -14.32
C ASP A 82 11.03 -4.07 -15.83
N VAL A 83 10.08 -3.71 -16.70
CA VAL A 83 10.30 -3.69 -18.14
C VAL A 83 11.05 -2.40 -18.53
N PRO A 84 12.27 -2.49 -19.11
CA PRO A 84 13.04 -1.31 -19.50
C PRO A 84 12.28 -0.49 -20.55
N GLN A 85 11.98 0.76 -20.25
CA GLN A 85 11.36 1.68 -21.19
C GLN A 85 12.40 2.56 -21.89
N ASN A 86 12.21 2.79 -23.19
CA ASN A 86 13.07 3.72 -23.93
C ASN A 86 12.61 5.15 -23.67
N ILE A 87 13.34 5.87 -22.83
CA ILE A 87 13.05 7.28 -22.48
C ILE A 87 13.08 8.25 -23.66
N ASN A 88 13.60 7.83 -24.82
CA ASN A 88 13.64 8.65 -26.04
C ASN A 88 12.48 8.35 -26.99
N ASP A 89 11.56 7.47 -26.60
CA ASP A 89 10.34 7.22 -27.37
C ASP A 89 9.39 8.43 -27.24
N GLU A 90 8.75 8.82 -28.34
CA GLU A 90 7.80 9.94 -28.34
C GLU A 90 6.56 9.60 -27.48
N ASP A 91 6.29 8.31 -27.31
CA ASP A 91 5.20 7.77 -26.48
C ASP A 91 5.68 7.34 -25.08
N TYR A 92 6.88 7.75 -24.64
CA TYR A 92 7.36 7.43 -23.30
C TYR A 92 6.45 8.03 -22.22
N ILE A 93 5.93 7.16 -21.36
CA ILE A 93 5.17 7.56 -20.18
C ILE A 93 6.00 7.18 -18.96
N ASP A 94 6.38 8.17 -18.15
CA ASP A 94 7.04 7.90 -16.88
C ASP A 94 6.04 7.28 -15.90
N ILE A 95 6.00 5.95 -15.90
CA ILE A 95 5.09 5.19 -15.06
C ILE A 95 5.39 5.38 -13.57
N SER A 96 6.60 5.82 -13.18
CA SER A 96 6.98 6.01 -11.78
C SER A 96 6.12 7.07 -11.09
N GLN A 97 5.60 8.03 -11.84
CA GLN A 97 4.75 9.12 -11.33
C GLN A 97 3.25 8.79 -11.36
N ILE A 98 2.89 7.60 -11.83
CA ILE A 98 1.49 7.16 -11.90
C ILE A 98 1.08 6.53 -10.56
N SER A 99 -0.18 6.67 -10.19
CA SER A 99 -0.82 5.96 -9.07
C SER A 99 -0.54 4.45 -9.15
N PHE A 100 0.03 3.89 -8.09
CA PHE A 100 0.31 2.47 -8.05
C PHE A 100 -0.97 1.63 -8.04
N ARG A 101 -2.05 2.14 -7.43
CA ARG A 101 -3.37 1.49 -7.50
C ARG A 101 -3.85 1.37 -8.94
N ASP A 102 -3.73 2.43 -9.73
CA ASP A 102 -4.21 2.43 -11.11
C ASP A 102 -3.39 1.47 -11.98
N GLN A 103 -2.09 1.37 -11.71
CA GLN A 103 -1.23 0.36 -12.34
C GLN A 103 -1.63 -1.07 -11.98
N LEU A 104 -1.98 -1.32 -10.71
CA LEU A 104 -2.49 -2.63 -10.30
C LEU A 104 -3.81 -2.96 -10.98
N ILE A 105 -4.75 -2.02 -11.05
CA ILE A 105 -6.02 -2.21 -11.78
C ILE A 105 -5.74 -2.50 -13.25
N GLY A 106 -4.86 -1.73 -13.89
CA GLY A 106 -4.47 -1.97 -15.28
C GLY A 106 -3.76 -3.32 -15.49
N TYR A 107 -2.97 -3.79 -14.53
CA TYR A 107 -2.36 -5.12 -14.57
C TYR A 107 -3.41 -6.22 -14.52
N ILE A 108 -4.40 -6.09 -13.64
CA ILE A 108 -5.52 -7.03 -13.52
C ILE A 108 -6.31 -7.09 -14.83
N ASP A 109 -6.69 -5.93 -15.36
CA ASP A 109 -7.50 -5.80 -16.58
C ASP A 109 -6.76 -6.31 -17.84
N THR A 110 -5.43 -6.31 -17.84
CA THR A 110 -4.59 -6.75 -18.97
C THR A 110 -3.85 -8.06 -18.72
N SER A 111 -4.22 -8.77 -17.66
CA SER A 111 -3.56 -10.01 -17.27
C SER A 111 -3.83 -11.11 -18.31
N PRO A 112 -2.79 -11.75 -18.88
CA PRO A 112 -2.95 -12.75 -19.94
C PRO A 112 -3.56 -14.07 -19.46
N PHE A 113 -3.88 -14.20 -18.17
CA PHE A 113 -4.51 -15.38 -17.58
C PHE A 113 -6.05 -15.38 -17.75
N GLU A 114 -6.53 -14.89 -18.90
CA GLU A 114 -7.92 -14.53 -19.26
C GLU A 114 -8.99 -15.63 -19.06
N GLU A 115 -8.62 -16.87 -18.71
CA GLU A 115 -9.61 -17.97 -18.60
C GLU A 115 -9.85 -18.52 -17.18
N ASP A 116 -8.98 -18.29 -16.19
CA ASP A 116 -9.13 -18.92 -14.86
C ASP A 116 -8.95 -17.99 -13.64
N LEU A 117 -8.39 -16.78 -13.81
CA LEU A 117 -8.27 -15.80 -12.72
C LEU A 117 -9.45 -14.82 -12.77
N GLN A 118 -10.64 -15.30 -12.38
CA GLN A 118 -11.65 -14.37 -11.86
C GLN A 118 -11.06 -13.80 -10.58
N ILE A 119 -10.46 -12.60 -10.67
CA ILE A 119 -10.11 -11.85 -9.48
C ILE A 119 -11.39 -11.67 -8.69
N ASP A 120 -11.40 -12.23 -7.48
CA ASP A 120 -12.53 -12.14 -6.58
C ASP A 120 -12.88 -10.66 -6.37
N ASP A 121 -14.16 -10.31 -6.53
CA ASP A 121 -14.68 -8.96 -6.25
C ASP A 121 -14.25 -8.47 -4.86
N SER A 122 -14.00 -9.41 -3.94
CA SER A 122 -13.49 -9.11 -2.60
C SER A 122 -12.06 -8.55 -2.58
N LEU A 123 -11.20 -8.89 -3.55
CA LEU A 123 -9.85 -8.32 -3.70
C LEU A 123 -9.92 -6.89 -4.26
N MET A 124 -10.86 -6.62 -5.17
CA MET A 124 -11.09 -5.28 -5.71
C MET A 124 -11.56 -4.30 -4.64
N VAL A 125 -12.25 -4.77 -3.60
CA VAL A 125 -12.59 -3.95 -2.43
C VAL A 125 -11.34 -3.50 -1.67
N VAL A 126 -10.36 -4.39 -1.47
CA VAL A 126 -9.10 -4.05 -0.78
C VAL A 126 -8.24 -3.12 -1.62
N ILE A 127 -8.11 -3.38 -2.92
CA ILE A 127 -7.44 -2.46 -3.86
C ILE A 127 -8.15 -1.10 -3.87
N GLY A 128 -9.48 -1.11 -3.73
CA GLY A 128 -10.31 0.08 -3.59
C GLY A 128 -9.98 0.96 -2.40
N GLN A 129 -9.39 0.39 -1.35
CA GLN A 129 -8.94 1.09 -0.14
C GLN A 129 -7.53 1.65 -0.28
N MET A 130 -6.79 1.28 -1.32
CA MET A 130 -5.48 1.87 -1.58
C MET A 130 -5.61 3.38 -1.85
N PRO A 131 -4.75 4.21 -1.27
CA PRO A 131 -4.75 5.65 -1.53
C PRO A 131 -4.57 5.98 -3.02
N SER A 132 -5.54 6.70 -3.62
CA SER A 132 -5.58 6.91 -5.09
C SER A 132 -6.21 8.23 -5.58
N ASP A 133 -6.24 9.26 -4.73
CA ASP A 133 -6.71 10.64 -4.98
C ASP A 133 -8.20 11.01 -4.81
N MET A 134 -8.41 12.00 -3.93
CA MET A 134 -8.87 13.35 -4.27
C MET A 134 -8.25 14.45 -3.35
N ASP A 135 -7.13 14.16 -2.68
CA ASP A 135 -6.27 15.13 -1.95
C ASP A 135 -4.83 14.54 -1.96
N ASP A 136 -3.97 15.12 -2.80
CA ASP A 136 -2.71 14.61 -3.41
C ASP A 136 -1.60 14.10 -2.45
N GLN A 137 -1.78 14.15 -1.13
CA GLN A 137 -0.69 13.88 -0.16
C GLN A 137 -0.50 12.40 0.16
N LEU A 138 -1.57 11.60 0.06
CA LEU A 138 -1.54 10.19 0.46
C LEU A 138 -1.44 9.23 -0.72
N ARG A 139 -1.53 9.70 -1.96
CA ARG A 139 -1.42 8.83 -3.15
C ARG A 139 -0.11 8.06 -3.14
N ILE A 140 -0.21 6.75 -3.32
CA ILE A 140 0.96 5.90 -3.52
C ILE A 140 1.37 5.94 -4.98
N LEU A 141 2.60 6.37 -5.26
CA LEU A 141 3.15 6.35 -6.60
C LEU A 141 3.73 4.98 -6.94
N THR A 142 3.78 4.66 -8.22
CA THR A 142 4.44 3.44 -8.72
C THR A 142 5.92 3.45 -8.34
N ALA A 143 6.55 4.62 -8.23
CA ALA A 143 7.90 4.78 -7.68
C ALA A 143 8.05 4.20 -6.25
N GLN A 144 6.96 4.08 -5.49
CA GLN A 144 6.92 3.60 -4.12
C GLN A 144 6.41 2.15 -4.01
N SER A 145 6.23 1.44 -5.13
CA SER A 145 5.59 0.12 -5.16
C SER A 145 6.33 -0.94 -4.34
N VAL A 146 7.66 -0.94 -4.38
CA VAL A 146 8.47 -1.88 -3.59
C VAL A 146 8.31 -1.61 -2.10
N ASP A 147 8.31 -0.35 -1.70
CA ASP A 147 8.16 0.01 -0.29
C ASP A 147 6.76 -0.30 0.24
N PHE A 148 5.73 -0.02 -0.57
CA PHE A 148 4.35 -0.42 -0.31
C PHE A 148 4.21 -1.94 -0.07
N TRP A 149 4.83 -2.76 -0.92
CA TRP A 149 4.85 -4.21 -0.70
C TRP A 149 5.53 -4.60 0.60
N GLN A 150 6.66 -3.97 0.94
CA GLN A 150 7.41 -4.27 2.17
C GLN A 150 6.60 -3.93 3.42
N VAL A 151 5.96 -2.77 3.45
CA VAL A 151 5.09 -2.35 4.57
C VAL A 151 3.94 -3.35 4.75
N LEU A 152 3.27 -3.74 3.65
CA LEU A 152 2.23 -4.77 3.71
C LEU A 152 2.74 -6.11 4.23
N PHE A 153 3.89 -6.55 3.73
CA PHE A 153 4.47 -7.86 4.07
C PHE A 153 4.87 -7.93 5.55
N ILE A 154 5.47 -6.86 6.07
CA ILE A 154 5.85 -6.76 7.49
C ILE A 154 4.59 -6.61 8.35
N GLY A 155 3.68 -5.71 7.99
CA GLY A 155 2.46 -5.44 8.73
C GLY A 155 1.58 -6.70 8.89
N LYS A 156 1.46 -7.52 7.84
CA LYS A 156 0.78 -8.83 7.90
C LYS A 156 1.34 -9.76 8.98
N LYS A 157 2.68 -9.83 9.13
CA LYS A 157 3.32 -10.69 10.15
C LYS A 157 2.88 -10.30 11.55
N ASN A 158 2.64 -9.02 11.81
CA ASN A 158 2.26 -8.50 13.12
C ASN A 158 0.77 -8.75 13.44
N VAL A 159 -0.12 -8.67 12.45
CA VAL A 159 -1.56 -8.96 12.62
C VAL A 159 -1.82 -10.45 12.86
N SER A 160 -0.96 -11.34 12.35
CA SER A 160 -1.11 -12.80 12.49
C SER A 160 -0.72 -13.35 13.88
N VAL A 161 -0.24 -12.49 14.80
CA VAL A 161 0.31 -12.89 16.12
C VAL A 161 -0.64 -12.54 17.29
N THR A 162 -1.74 -11.83 17.01
CA THR A 162 -2.82 -11.53 17.97
C THR A 162 -4.00 -12.47 17.83
#